data_AF-A0A0H3FG94-F1
#
_entry.id   AF-A0A0H3FG94-F1
#
_cell.length_a   1.000
_cell.length_b   1.000
_cell.length_c   1.000
_cell.angle_alpha   90.00
_cell.angle_beta   90.00
_cell.angle_gamma   90.00
#
_symmetry.space_group_name_H-M   'P 1'
#
loop_
_entity.id
_entity.type
_entity.pdbx_description
1 polymer ?
#
loop_
_entity_poly.entity_id
_entity_poly.type
_entity_poly.pdbx_seq_one_letter_code
_entity_poly.pdbx_strand_id
1 'polypeptide(L)' 'MQGVDSAYQEACRMIGECYLMLSEGHEGVSRYRIVTWLERVQEEAVDSNSKQNDVLQLAIQCLKKW' A
#
# COMPACT_ATOMS: atom_id res chain seq x y z
N MET A 1 14.09 -18.36 -6.32
CA MET A 1 13.43 -17.39 -5.43
C MET A 1 13.49 -15.99 -6.05
N GLN A 2 12.78 -15.74 -7.16
CA GLN A 2 12.83 -14.44 -7.86
C GLN A 2 11.52 -13.62 -7.76
N GLY A 3 10.41 -14.21 -7.27
CA GLY A 3 9.10 -13.54 -7.22
C GLY A 3 8.81 -12.76 -5.93
N VAL A 4 9.25 -13.28 -4.76
CA VAL A 4 8.95 -12.66 -3.45
C VAL A 4 9.68 -11.33 -3.27
N ASP A 5 10.90 -11.24 -3.79
CA ASP A 5 11.74 -10.05 -3.68
C ASP A 5 11.16 -8.87 -4.51
N SER A 6 10.58 -9.19 -5.68
CA SER A 6 9.96 -8.17 -6.55
C SER A 6 8.67 -7.61 -5.96
N ALA A 7 7.79 -8.45 -5.41
CA ALA A 7 6.53 -7.98 -4.82
C ALA A 7 6.77 -7.14 -3.55
N TYR A 8 7.77 -7.52 -2.75
CA TYR A 8 8.15 -6.77 -1.56
C TYR A 8 8.78 -5.41 -1.90
N GLN A 9 9.65 -5.35 -2.91
CA GLN A 9 10.22 -4.08 -3.39
C GLN A 9 9.14 -3.14 -3.93
N GLU A 10 8.17 -3.68 -4.66
CA GLU A 10 7.05 -2.87 -5.17
C GLU A 10 6.15 -2.38 -4.04
N ALA A 11 5.90 -3.21 -3.03
CA ALA A 11 5.17 -2.79 -1.82
C ALA A 11 5.92 -1.67 -1.08
N CYS A 12 7.25 -1.76 -0.94
CA CYS A 12 8.07 -0.70 -0.36
C CYS A 12 7.99 0.60 -1.17
N ARG A 13 8.05 0.51 -2.51
CA ARG A 13 7.92 1.67 -3.41
C ARG A 13 6.57 2.35 -3.24
N MET A 14 5.50 1.57 -3.27
CA MET A 14 4.12 2.05 -3.11
C MET A 14 3.91 2.76 -1.76
N ILE A 15 4.47 2.23 -0.68
CA ILE A 15 4.48 2.91 0.62
C ILE A 15 5.19 4.26 0.50
N GLY A 16 6.39 4.29 -0.09
CA GLY A 16 7.16 5.53 -0.29
C GLY A 16 6.39 6.59 -1.09
N GLU A 17 5.71 6.19 -2.16
CA GLU A 17 4.86 7.08 -2.96
C GLU A 17 3.67 7.63 -2.16
N CYS A 18 3.03 6.81 -1.32
CA CYS A 18 1.97 7.29 -0.42
C CYS A 18 2.48 8.32 0.58
N TYR A 19 3.67 8.09 1.15
CA TYR A 19 4.32 9.05 2.04
C TYR A 19 4.63 10.36 1.32
N LEU A 20 5.13 10.29 0.08
CA LEU A 20 5.44 11.48 -0.73
C LEU A 20 4.17 12.30 -1.02
N MET A 21 3.11 11.67 -1.54
CA MET A 21 1.85 12.36 -1.83
C MET A 21 1.23 13.02 -0.60
N LEU A 22 1.28 12.37 0.57
CA LEU A 22 0.77 12.97 1.81
C LEU A 22 1.65 14.09 2.34
N SER A 23 2.96 14.03 2.09
CA SER A 23 3.91 15.06 2.55
C SER A 23 3.78 16.36 1.75
N GLU A 24 3.31 16.28 0.51
CA GLU A 24 2.97 17.42 -0.33
C GLU A 24 1.63 18.06 0.09
N GLY A 25 0.80 17.32 0.82
CA GLY A 25 -0.46 17.81 1.40
C GLY A 25 -0.25 18.51 2.75
N HIS A 26 -1.10 19.50 3.04
CA HIS A 26 -1.09 20.22 4.33
C HIS A 26 -1.55 19.38 5.52
N GLU A 27 -2.09 18.18 5.30
CA GLU A 27 -2.75 17.38 6.33
C GLU A 27 -1.78 16.45 7.11
N GLY A 28 -0.49 16.49 6.79
CA GLY A 28 0.54 15.72 7.48
C GLY A 28 0.49 14.23 7.16
N VAL A 29 1.66 13.59 7.27
CA VAL A 29 1.78 12.17 6.97
C VAL A 29 1.44 11.33 8.20
N SER A 30 0.45 10.45 8.07
CA SER A 30 0.09 9.50 9.11
C SER A 30 0.04 8.09 8.54
N ARG A 31 0.76 7.17 9.19
CA ARG A 31 0.77 5.74 8.83
C ARG A 31 -0.64 5.16 8.76
N TYR A 32 -1.50 5.51 9.71
CA TYR A 32 -2.89 5.08 9.76
C TYR A 32 -3.67 5.51 8.50
N ARG A 33 -3.44 6.74 8.02
CA ARG A 33 -4.09 7.25 6.81
C ARG A 33 -3.64 6.49 5.58
N ILE A 34 -2.33 6.21 5.46
CA ILE A 34 -1.80 5.40 4.36
C ILE A 34 -2.42 4.01 4.36
N VAL A 35 -2.49 3.35 5.52
CA VAL A 35 -3.15 2.04 5.64
C VAL A 35 -4.60 2.11 5.17
N THR A 36 -5.35 3.10 5.64
CA THR A 36 -6.77 3.29 5.27
C THR A 36 -6.94 3.48 3.76
N TRP A 37 -6.07 4.26 3.12
CA TRP A 37 -6.09 4.46 1.66
C TRP A 37 -5.80 3.17 0.91
N LEU A 38 -4.75 2.44 1.30
CA LEU A 38 -4.38 1.19 0.63
C LEU A 38 -5.46 0.10 0.80
N GLU A 39 -6.11 0.03 1.96
CA GLU A 39 -7.25 -0.88 2.18
C GLU A 39 -8.40 -0.57 1.23
N ARG A 40 -8.74 0.72 1.05
CA ARG A 40 -9.79 1.13 0.13
C ARG A 40 -9.45 0.83 -1.33
N VAL A 41 -8.20 1.05 -1.74
CA VAL A 41 -7.73 0.68 -3.09
C VAL A 41 -7.79 -0.84 -3.28
N GLN A 42 -7.49 -1.62 -2.24
CA GLN A 42 -7.62 -3.07 -2.26
C GLN A 42 -9.08 -3.52 -2.43
N GLU A 43 -10.02 -2.87 -1.75
CA GLU A 43 -11.47 -3.11 -1.92
C GLU A 43 -11.90 -2.82 -3.37
N GLU A 44 -11.54 -1.65 -3.90
CA GLU A 44 -11.86 -1.27 -5.29
C GLU A 44 -11.25 -2.23 -6.33
N ALA A 45 -10.03 -2.73 -6.08
CA ALA A 45 -9.39 -3.72 -6.92
C ALA A 45 -10.11 -5.08 -6.90
N VAL A 46 -10.63 -5.50 -5.75
CA VAL A 46 -11.44 -6.72 -5.62
C VAL A 46 -12.77 -6.53 -6.35
N ASP A 47 -13.43 -5.40 -6.18
CA ASP A 47 -14.70 -5.11 -6.86
C ASP A 47 -14.55 -5.11 -8.39
N SER A 48 -13.40 -4.61 -8.89
CA SER A 48 -13.14 -4.49 -10.33
C SER A 48 -12.62 -5.79 -10.97
N ASN A 49 -11.74 -6.52 -10.28
CA ASN A 49 -11.00 -7.65 -10.86
C ASN A 49 -11.31 -9.00 -10.18
N SER A 50 -12.23 -9.02 -9.22
CA SER A 50 -12.59 -10.19 -8.40
C SER A 50 -11.40 -10.85 -7.68
N LYS A 51 -10.28 -10.13 -7.51
CA LYS A 51 -9.04 -10.66 -6.93
C LYS A 51 -8.34 -9.61 -6.09
N GLN A 52 -7.72 -10.08 -5.01
CA GLN A 52 -6.81 -9.27 -4.22
C GLN A 52 -5.52 -8.99 -4.99
N ASN A 53 -4.85 -7.89 -4.63
CA ASN A 53 -3.56 -7.53 -5.21
C ASN A 53 -2.50 -7.83 -4.16
N ASP A 54 -1.66 -8.82 -4.44
CA ASP A 54 -0.66 -9.30 -3.50
C ASP A 54 0.30 -8.20 -3.04
N VAL A 55 0.62 -7.23 -3.91
CA VAL A 55 1.49 -6.08 -3.58
C VAL A 55 0.80 -5.13 -2.60
N LEU A 56 -0.47 -4.80 -2.84
CA LEU A 56 -1.27 -3.97 -1.92
C LEU A 56 -1.39 -4.64 -0.56
N GLN A 57 -1.68 -5.94 -0.54
CA GLN A 57 -1.80 -6.71 0.69
C GLN A 57 -0.48 -6.74 1.47
N LEU A 58 0.66 -6.92 0.79
CA LEU A 58 1.99 -6.84 1.41
C LEU A 58 2.26 -5.45 2.00
N ALA A 59 1.94 -4.37 1.27
CA ALA A 59 2.14 -3.00 1.76
C ALA A 59 1.32 -2.72 3.02
N ILE A 60 0.04 -3.10 3.03
CA ILE A 60 -0.86 -2.98 4.20
C ILE A 60 -0.30 -3.76 5.39
N GLN A 61 0.12 -5.01 5.18
CA GLN A 61 0.68 -5.84 6.25
C GLN A 61 1.97 -5.25 6.83
N CYS A 62 2.85 -4.69 6.00
CA CYS A 62 4.07 -4.06 6.46
C CYS A 62 3.76 -2.86 7.37
N LEU A 63 2.82 -2.00 6.96
CA LEU A 63 2.42 -0.83 7.73
C LEU A 63 1.67 -1.18 9.03
N LYS A 64 0.92 -2.28 9.07
CA LYS A 64 0.20 -2.71 10.29
C LYS A 64 1.08 -3.42 11.32
N LYS A 65 2.21 -3.99 10.91
CA LYS A 65 3.11 -4.79 11.79
C LYS A 65 4.13 -3.93 12.57
N TRP A 66 4.26 -2.66 12.22
CA TRP A 66 5.18 -1.69 12.83
C TRP A 66 4.43 -0.67 13.67
#